data_AF-A0A8T7KDA1-F1
#
_entry.id   AF-A0A8T7KDA1-F1
#
_cell.length_a   1.000
_cell.length_b   1.000
_cell.length_c   1.000
_cell.angle_alpha   90.00
_cell.angle_beta   90.00
_cell.angle_gamma   90.00
#
_symmetry.space_group_name_H-M   'P 1'
#
loop_
_entity.id
_entity.type
_entity.pdbx_description
1 polymer ?
#
loop_
_entity_poly.entity_id
_entity_poly.type
_entity_poly.pdbx_seq_one_letter_code
_entity_poly.pdbx_strand_id
1 'polypeptide(L)'
;MSVLFQIHRIFGEMILPLLVIAAAIYLTATYASPAQRRPVARIFPVLVDLQVSLGIIYWVFLLFATSGEAQARYLSFPFILHPLIGILAAGLAHMAVGPRNPLHSLGRWSPFASLGVLLVLVLSNVVIGVRT
;
A
#
# COMPACT_ATOMS: atom_id res chain seq x y z
N MET A 1 -3.06 17.97 18.96
CA MET A 1 -2.90 16.79 18.07
C MET A 1 -1.43 16.41 18.02
N SER A 2 -1.10 15.13 18.17
CA SER A 2 0.31 14.71 18.06
C SER A 2 0.81 14.88 16.62
N VAL A 3 2.08 15.23 16.44
CA VAL A 3 2.72 15.43 15.13
C VAL A 3 2.56 14.20 14.22
N LEU A 4 2.53 13.00 14.79
CA LEU A 4 2.30 11.75 14.06
C LEU A 4 0.95 11.70 13.34
N PHE A 5 -0.14 12.18 13.96
CA PHE A 5 -1.44 12.25 13.29
C PHE A 5 -1.40 13.19 12.09
N GLN A 6 -0.72 14.32 12.19
CA GLN A 6 -0.62 15.28 11.08
C GLN A 6 0.20 14.70 9.93
N ILE A 7 1.33 14.06 10.23
CA ILE A 7 2.17 13.41 9.22
C ILE A 7 1.39 12.30 8.52
N HIS A 8 0.73 11.41 9.27
CA HIS A 8 -0.04 10.32 8.68
C HIS A 8 -1.19 10.84 7.81
N ARG A 9 -1.93 11.84 8.29
CA ARG A 9 -3.05 12.44 7.54
C ARG A 9 -2.58 13.10 6.24
N ILE A 10 -1.54 13.92 6.29
CA ILE A 10 -1.07 14.64 5.10
C ILE A 10 -0.38 13.70 4.12
N PHE A 11 0.61 12.94 4.58
CA PHE A 11 1.40 12.09 3.69
C PHE A 11 0.69 10.79 3.36
N GLY A 12 0.18 10.07 4.36
CA GLY A 12 -0.43 8.75 4.20
C GLY A 12 -1.83 8.79 3.58
N GLU A 13 -2.66 9.78 3.87
CA GLU A 13 -4.03 9.80 3.33
C GLU A 13 -4.19 10.66 2.07
N MET A 14 -3.33 11.67 1.87
CA MET A 14 -3.50 12.65 0.77
C MET A 14 -2.41 12.53 -0.29
N ILE A 15 -1.13 12.64 0.09
CA ILE A 15 -0.03 12.79 -0.88
C ILE A 15 0.39 11.46 -1.49
N LEU A 16 0.78 10.49 -0.67
CA LEU A 16 1.35 9.23 -1.14
C LEU A 16 0.37 8.40 -1.98
N PRO A 17 -0.94 8.30 -1.67
CA PRO A 17 -1.89 7.59 -2.53
C PRO A 17 -1.93 8.16 -3.96
N LEU A 18 -1.92 9.49 -4.09
CA LEU A 18 -1.90 10.16 -5.39
C LEU A 18 -0.59 9.89 -6.14
N LEU A 19 0.55 9.91 -5.44
CA LEU A 19 1.84 9.60 -6.04
C LEU A 19 1.93 8.13 -6.48
N VAL A 20 1.40 7.19 -5.70
CA VAL A 20 1.34 5.77 -6.07
C VAL A 20 0.52 5.57 -7.34
N ILE A 21 -0.65 6.23 -7.45
CA ILE A 21 -1.49 6.20 -8.65
C ILE A 21 -0.76 6.82 -9.85
N ALA A 22 -0.16 8.00 -9.68
CA ALA A 22 0.60 8.67 -10.73
C ALA A 22 1.78 7.82 -11.22
N ALA A 23 2.51 7.18 -10.31
CA ALA A 23 3.60 6.27 -10.64
C ALA A 23 3.09 5.03 -11.39
N ALA A 24 1.97 4.44 -10.97
CA ALA A 24 1.36 3.31 -11.66
C ALA A 24 0.92 3.68 -13.08
N ILE A 25 0.30 4.85 -13.28
CA ILE A 25 -0.08 5.36 -14.60
C ILE A 25 1.16 5.60 -15.46
N TYR A 26 2.17 6.28 -14.91
CA TYR A 26 3.42 6.56 -15.62
C TYR A 26 4.10 5.26 -16.08
N LEU A 27 4.22 4.28 -15.19
CA LEU A 27 4.78 2.98 -15.56
C LEU A 27 3.89 2.28 -16.58
N THR A 28 2.56 2.33 -16.45
CA THR A 28 1.68 1.72 -17.46
C THR A 28 1.85 2.34 -18.84
N ALA A 29 2.11 3.65 -18.92
CA ALA A 29 2.34 4.36 -20.17
C ALA A 29 3.75 4.13 -20.76
N THR A 30 4.78 3.98 -19.92
CA THR A 30 6.19 4.00 -20.34
C THR A 30 6.90 2.64 -20.25
N TYR A 31 6.34 1.69 -19.51
CA TYR A 31 6.97 0.41 -19.21
C TYR A 31 6.70 -0.58 -20.34
N ALA A 32 7.62 -0.62 -21.30
CA ALA A 32 7.50 -1.48 -22.48
C ALA A 32 7.79 -2.97 -22.20
N SER A 33 8.67 -3.29 -21.24
CA SER A 33 9.00 -4.68 -20.89
C SER A 33 9.70 -4.78 -19.52
N PRO A 34 9.40 -5.81 -18.70
CA PRO A 34 10.15 -6.14 -17.48
C PRO A 34 11.65 -6.32 -17.67
N ALA A 35 12.09 -6.61 -18.90
CA ALA A 35 13.51 -6.79 -19.25
C ALA A 35 14.29 -5.46 -19.22
N GLN A 36 13.64 -4.32 -19.45
CA GLN A 36 14.26 -3.01 -19.32
C GLN A 36 14.17 -2.54 -17.87
N ARG A 37 15.11 -3.02 -17.04
CA ARG A 37 15.29 -2.59 -15.64
C ARG A 37 15.68 -1.11 -15.56
N ARG A 38 14.72 -0.21 -15.76
CA ARG A 38 14.93 1.23 -15.60
C ARG A 38 14.91 1.58 -14.12
N PRO A 39 15.87 2.38 -13.60
CA PRO A 39 15.86 2.82 -12.20
C PRO A 39 14.53 3.46 -11.78
N VAL A 40 13.86 4.15 -12.71
CA VAL A 40 12.55 4.79 -12.52
C VAL A 40 11.45 3.79 -12.14
N ALA A 41 11.55 2.52 -12.55
CA ALA A 41 10.57 1.50 -12.19
C ALA A 41 10.54 1.19 -10.69
N ARG A 42 11.62 1.53 -9.96
CA ARG A 42 11.69 1.38 -8.50
C ARG A 42 10.88 2.42 -7.74
N ILE A 43 10.47 3.52 -8.38
CA ILE A 43 9.71 4.58 -7.71
C ILE A 43 8.37 4.03 -7.21
N PHE A 44 7.68 3.22 -8.01
CA PHE A 44 6.40 2.64 -7.63
C PHE A 44 6.46 1.79 -6.34
N PRO A 45 7.30 0.73 -6.25
CA PRO A 45 7.39 -0.03 -5.02
C PRO A 45 7.89 0.79 -3.83
N VAL A 46 8.80 1.75 -4.04
CA VAL A 46 9.27 2.65 -2.95
C VAL A 46 8.13 3.51 -2.40
N LEU A 47 7.27 4.06 -3.25
CA LEU A 47 6.11 4.83 -2.80
C LEU A 47 5.11 3.97 -2.02
N VAL A 48 4.92 2.71 -2.43
CA VAL A 48 4.09 1.75 -1.69
C VAL A 48 4.74 1.41 -0.34
N ASP A 49 6.06 1.20 -0.29
CA ASP A 49 6.78 0.94 0.97
C ASP A 49 6.64 2.11 1.95
N LEU A 50 6.74 3.34 1.47
CA LEU A 50 6.52 4.55 2.29
C LEU A 50 5.09 4.61 2.83
N GLN A 51 4.09 4.35 1.98
CA GLN A 51 2.68 4.30 2.37
C GLN A 51 2.43 3.27 3.46
N VAL A 52 2.95 2.05 3.26
CA VAL A 52 2.79 0.93 4.20
C VAL A 52 3.52 1.22 5.51
N SER A 53 4.74 1.74 5.44
CA SER A 53 5.54 2.08 6.62
C SER A 53 4.86 3.15 7.47
N LEU A 54 4.33 4.21 6.86
CA LEU A 54 3.57 5.23 7.58
C LEU A 54 2.28 4.67 8.20
N GLY A 55 1.59 3.76 7.52
CA GLY A 55 0.43 3.05 8.07
C GLY A 55 0.78 2.19 9.28
N ILE A 56 1.86 1.42 9.20
CA ILE A 56 2.33 0.57 10.30
C ILE A 56 2.78 1.42 11.49
N ILE A 57 3.58 2.47 11.26
CA ILE A 57 4.03 3.38 12.34
C ILE A 57 2.83 4.01 13.05
N TYR A 58 1.82 4.43 12.29
CA TYR A 58 0.61 5.02 12.86
C TYR A 58 -0.22 4.01 13.65
N TRP A 59 -0.41 2.79 13.13
CA TRP A 59 -1.11 1.72 13.83
C TRP A 59 -0.39 1.31 15.13
N VAL A 60 0.95 1.16 15.09
CA VAL A 60 1.77 0.91 16.29
C VAL A 60 1.59 2.05 17.29
N PHE A 61 1.66 3.31 16.86
CA PHE A 61 1.42 4.45 17.73
C PHE A 61 0.05 4.38 18.41
N LEU A 62 -1.03 4.06 17.67
CA LEU A 62 -2.37 3.93 18.24
C LEU A 62 -2.47 2.78 19.26
N LEU A 63 -1.80 1.65 19.01
CA LEU A 63 -1.75 0.53 19.95
C LEU A 63 -1.11 0.89 21.29
N PHE A 64 -0.07 1.73 21.29
CA PHE A 64 0.63 2.14 22.51
C PHE A 64 0.03 3.41 23.14
N ALA A 65 -0.66 4.23 22.35
CA ALA A 65 -1.35 5.43 22.84
C ALA A 65 -2.74 5.14 23.40
N THR A 66 -3.26 3.92 23.25
CA THR A 66 -4.57 3.49 23.77
C THR A 66 -4.44 2.32 24.74
N SER A 67 -5.49 2.09 25.54
CA SER A 67 -5.54 0.99 26.52
C SER A 67 -6.95 0.39 26.62
N GLY A 68 -7.05 -0.80 27.21
CA GLY A 68 -8.32 -1.48 27.44
C GLY A 68 -9.02 -1.90 26.14
N GLU A 69 -10.33 -1.72 26.08
CA GLU A 69 -11.16 -2.15 24.95
C GLU A 69 -10.75 -1.46 23.63
N ALA A 70 -10.30 -0.20 23.69
CA ALA A 70 -9.84 0.54 22.51
C ALA A 70 -8.58 -0.11 21.89
N GLN A 71 -7.65 -0.57 22.72
CA GLN A 71 -6.46 -1.30 22.27
C GLN A 71 -6.83 -2.66 21.67
N ALA A 72 -7.77 -3.38 22.30
CA ALA A 72 -8.25 -4.67 21.80
C ALA A 72 -8.87 -4.57 20.39
N ARG A 73 -9.56 -3.46 20.08
CA ARG A 73 -10.12 -3.20 18.74
C ARG A 73 -9.06 -3.05 17.65
N TYR A 74 -7.90 -2.47 17.95
CA TYR A 74 -6.81 -2.37 16.96
C TYR A 74 -6.13 -3.71 16.67
N LEU A 75 -6.25 -4.69 17.57
CA LEU A 75 -5.77 -6.05 17.41
C LEU A 75 -6.84 -7.02 16.90
N SER A 76 -8.11 -6.60 16.85
CA SER A 76 -9.21 -7.44 16.39
C SER A 76 -9.37 -7.39 14.88
N PHE A 77 -10.12 -8.36 14.34
CA PHE A 77 -10.58 -8.26 12.97
C PHE A 77 -11.59 -7.11 12.82
N PRO A 78 -11.58 -6.40 11.69
CA PRO A 78 -10.61 -6.49 10.59
C PRO A 78 -9.42 -5.53 10.73
N PHE A 79 -9.31 -4.74 11.80
CA PHE A 79 -8.22 -3.77 11.96
C PHE A 79 -6.83 -4.41 11.91
N ILE A 80 -6.66 -5.62 12.45
CA ILE A 80 -5.42 -6.39 12.38
C ILE A 80 -5.00 -6.74 10.94
N LEU A 81 -5.93 -6.77 10.00
CA LEU A 81 -5.63 -7.03 8.58
C LEU A 81 -4.91 -5.84 7.94
N HIS A 82 -5.04 -4.62 8.47
CA HIS A 82 -4.44 -3.43 7.85
C HIS A 82 -2.91 -3.53 7.70
N PRO A 83 -2.12 -3.84 8.75
CA PRO A 83 -0.67 -4.05 8.60
C PRO A 83 -0.34 -5.27 7.72
N LEU A 84 -1.13 -6.34 7.79
CA LEU A 84 -0.90 -7.55 6.98
C LEU A 84 -1.09 -7.30 5.49
N ILE A 85 -2.20 -6.64 5.12
CA ILE A 85 -2.49 -6.23 3.74
C ILE A 85 -1.42 -5.24 3.27
N GLY A 86 -0.97 -4.33 4.13
CA GLY A 86 0.13 -3.42 3.81
C GLY A 86 1.41 -4.16 3.40
N ILE A 87 1.83 -5.16 4.16
CA ILE A 87 3.03 -5.96 3.85
C ILE A 87 2.85 -6.74 2.53
N LEU A 88 1.68 -7.35 2.33
CA LEU A 88 1.36 -8.03 1.07
C LEU A 88 1.38 -7.05 -0.11
N ALA A 89 0.90 -5.82 0.11
CA ALA A 89 0.86 -4.78 -0.91
C ALA A 89 2.27 -4.36 -1.33
N ALA A 90 3.17 -4.15 -0.37
CA ALA A 90 4.58 -3.88 -0.63
C ALA A 90 5.21 -5.02 -1.45
N GLY A 91 5.02 -6.27 -1.03
CA GLY A 91 5.50 -7.45 -1.76
C GLY A 91 5.01 -7.49 -3.21
N LEU A 92 3.70 -7.29 -3.42
CA LEU A 92 3.11 -7.24 -4.77
C LEU A 92 3.68 -6.10 -5.62
N ALA A 93 3.90 -4.92 -5.04
CA ALA A 93 4.47 -3.79 -5.77
C ALA A 93 5.91 -4.06 -6.24
N HIS A 94 6.74 -4.68 -5.39
CA HIS A 94 8.09 -5.11 -5.77
C HIS A 94 8.09 -6.20 -6.83
N MET A 95 7.13 -7.14 -6.76
CA MET A 95 6.97 -8.16 -7.79
C MET A 95 6.50 -7.56 -9.13
N ALA A 96 5.60 -6.57 -9.13
CA ALA A 96 5.02 -5.96 -10.33
C ALA A 96 6.07 -5.36 -11.29
N VAL A 97 7.20 -4.91 -10.76
CA VAL A 97 8.30 -4.31 -11.53
C VAL A 97 9.58 -5.14 -11.47
N GLY A 98 9.52 -6.31 -10.83
CA GLY A 98 10.64 -7.19 -10.56
C GLY A 98 10.76 -8.36 -11.54
N PRO A 99 11.89 -9.10 -11.51
CA PRO A 99 12.10 -10.27 -12.37
C PRO A 99 11.17 -11.44 -12.06
N ARG A 100 10.56 -11.46 -10.87
CA ARG A 100 9.62 -12.49 -10.42
C ARG A 100 8.17 -12.04 -10.57
N ASN A 101 7.88 -11.17 -11.52
CA ASN A 101 6.55 -10.61 -11.70
C ASN A 101 5.53 -11.71 -12.07
N PRO A 102 4.55 -12.03 -11.20
CA PRO A 102 3.53 -13.03 -11.50
C PRO A 102 2.60 -12.57 -12.64
N LEU A 103 2.54 -11.26 -12.89
CA LEU A 103 1.73 -10.63 -13.92
C LEU A 103 2.58 -10.22 -15.14
N HIS A 104 3.76 -10.82 -15.33
CA HIS A 104 4.67 -10.48 -16.45
C HIS A 104 4.00 -10.62 -17.83
N SER A 105 3.05 -11.56 -17.98
CA SER A 105 2.28 -11.76 -19.21
C SER A 105 1.39 -10.58 -19.57
N LEU A 106 1.06 -9.71 -18.60
CA LEU A 106 0.30 -8.47 -18.83
C LEU A 106 1.17 -7.32 -19.37
N GLY A 107 2.50 -7.51 -19.44
CA GLY A 107 3.44 -6.52 -19.96
C GLY A 107 3.29 -5.17 -19.27
N ARG A 108 3.02 -4.11 -20.05
CA ARG A 108 2.84 -2.74 -19.56
C ARG A 108 1.70 -2.58 -18.55
N TRP A 109 0.71 -3.47 -18.57
CA TRP A 109 -0.44 -3.40 -17.67
C TRP A 109 -0.17 -3.96 -16.29
N SER A 110 0.97 -4.65 -16.07
CA SER A 110 1.27 -5.28 -14.79
C SER A 110 1.22 -4.32 -13.60
N PRO A 111 1.83 -3.11 -13.64
CA PRO A 111 1.77 -2.19 -12.50
C PRO A 111 0.34 -1.75 -12.17
N PHE A 112 -0.49 -1.50 -13.19
CA PHE A 112 -1.90 -1.13 -13.01
C PHE A 112 -2.74 -2.28 -12.49
N ALA A 113 -2.52 -3.50 -12.99
CA ALA A 113 -3.19 -4.71 -12.51
C ALA A 113 -2.84 -4.99 -11.04
N SER A 114 -1.56 -4.82 -10.65
CA SER A 114 -1.14 -4.90 -9.25
C SER A 114 -1.85 -3.84 -8.41
N LEU A 115 -1.91 -2.58 -8.86
CA LEU A 115 -2.67 -1.53 -8.17
C LEU A 115 -4.16 -1.90 -8.00
N GLY A 116 -4.78 -2.50 -9.02
CA GLY A 116 -6.15 -3.00 -8.95
C GLY A 116 -6.33 -4.09 -7.88
N VAL A 117 -5.40 -5.04 -7.78
CA VAL A 117 -5.41 -6.04 -6.71
C VAL A 117 -5.28 -5.37 -5.33
N LEU A 118 -4.39 -4.38 -5.19
CA LEU A 118 -4.25 -3.64 -3.93
C LEU A 118 -5.55 -2.92 -3.55
N LEU A 119 -6.20 -2.27 -4.52
CA LEU A 119 -7.47 -1.59 -4.30
C LEU A 119 -8.55 -2.56 -3.83
N VAL A 120 -8.67 -3.74 -4.45
CA VAL A 120 -9.64 -4.77 -4.03
C VAL A 120 -9.37 -5.23 -2.61
N LEU A 121 -8.11 -5.47 -2.23
CA LEU A 121 -7.76 -5.88 -0.86
C LEU A 121 -8.12 -4.80 0.16
N VAL A 122 -7.82 -3.54 -0.13
CA VAL A 122 -8.16 -2.40 0.76
C VAL A 122 -9.66 -2.22 0.88
N LEU A 123 -10.40 -2.23 -0.23
CA LEU A 123 -11.86 -2.09 -0.22
C LEU A 123 -12.52 -3.25 0.52
N SER A 124 -12.05 -4.48 0.33
CA SER A 124 -12.55 -5.65 1.05
C SER A 124 -12.37 -5.48 2.56
N ASN A 125 -11.19 -5.00 2.98
CA ASN A 125 -10.92 -4.71 4.40
C ASN A 125 -11.86 -3.65 4.98
N VAL A 126 -12.10 -2.56 4.24
CA VAL A 126 -13.03 -1.50 4.66
C VAL A 126 -14.47 -2.01 4.74
N VAL A 127 -14.92 -2.75 3.73
CA VAL A 127 -16.29 -3.30 3.71
C VAL A 127 -16.52 -4.28 4.86
N ILE A 128 -15.54 -5.13 5.18
CA ILE A 128 -15.62 -6.00 6.36
C ILE A 128 -15.69 -5.13 7.62
N GLY A 129 -14.85 -4.09 7.74
CA GLY A 129 -14.81 -3.23 8.92
C GLY A 129 -16.04 -2.38 9.15
N VAL A 130 -16.80 -2.06 8.11
CA VAL A 130 -18.09 -1.36 8.24
C VAL A 130 -19.21 -2.32 8.69
N ARG A 131 -19.04 -3.63 8.48
CA ARG A 131 -20.07 -4.66 8.76
C ARG A 131 -19.88 -5.38 10.09
N THR A 132 -18.76 -5.19 10.76
CA THR A 132 -18.39 -5.81 12.05
C THR A 132 -18.27 -4.76 13.13
#